data_AF-A0A7S3CHX9-F1
#
_entry.id   AF-A0A7S3CHX9-F1
#
_cell.length_a   1.000
_cell.length_b   1.000
_cell.length_c   1.000
_cell.angle_alpha   90.00
_cell.angle_beta   90.00
_cell.angle_gamma   90.00
#
_symmetry.space_group_name_H-M   'P 1'
#
loop_
_entity.id
_entity.type
_entity.pdbx_description
1 polymer ?
#
loop_
_entity_poly.entity_id
_entity_poly.type
_entity_poly.pdbx_seq_one_letter_code
_entity_poly.pdbx_strand_id
1 'polypeptide(L)'
;MGAISTKMEEAMGKQIKVQKEMAMKQRQLQMAAQVAMGRERFRYQLGFYSVLLTILPIGAFATKNPKMLFPMLPISFIIAFQYDMLYGNMHIRMQREIASLIQNEPERFFMPAGNGLVTHQEYLDIVKVPSDYKPQITLESTFGHHGGENPYLIATMRNAKRKEAEMQALQSSLQSAATTAQ
;
A
#
# COMPACT_ATOMS: atom_id res chain seq x y z
N MET A 1 -22.68 -44.58 18.66
CA MET A 1 -22.62 -43.14 18.32
C MET A 1 -21.36 -42.72 17.53
N GLY A 2 -20.25 -43.48 17.52
CA GLY A 2 -19.00 -43.06 16.85
C GLY A 2 -19.04 -42.98 15.31
N ALA A 3 -19.82 -43.81 14.62
CA ALA A 3 -19.86 -43.83 13.14
C ALA A 3 -20.59 -42.64 12.49
N ILE A 4 -21.38 -41.89 13.27
CA ILE A 4 -22.07 -40.68 12.79
C ILE A 4 -21.12 -39.47 12.88
N SER A 5 -20.31 -39.40 13.95
CA SER A 5 -19.30 -38.35 14.14
C SER A 5 -18.22 -38.38 13.06
N THR A 6 -17.73 -39.56 12.68
CA THR A 6 -16.67 -39.70 11.66
C THR A 6 -17.15 -39.33 10.25
N LYS A 7 -18.39 -39.71 9.89
CA LYS A 7 -19.00 -39.31 8.60
C LYS A 7 -19.26 -37.81 8.53
N MET A 8 -19.61 -37.17 9.65
CA MET A 8 -19.81 -35.73 9.72
C MET A 8 -18.48 -34.96 9.59
N GLU A 9 -17.41 -35.44 10.20
CA GLU A 9 -16.06 -34.88 10.06
C GLU A 9 -15.51 -35.05 8.63
N GLU A 10 -15.73 -36.22 8.01
CA GLU A 10 -15.36 -36.46 6.61
C GLU A 10 -16.16 -35.58 5.63
N ALA A 11 -17.47 -35.41 5.87
CA ALA A 11 -18.33 -34.54 5.09
C ALA A 11 -17.91 -33.06 5.25
N MET A 12 -17.59 -32.63 6.47
CA MET A 12 -17.09 -31.28 6.75
C MET A 12 -15.72 -31.03 6.08
N GLY A 13 -14.81 -32.00 6.17
CA GLY A 13 -13.51 -31.95 5.49
C GLY A 13 -13.63 -31.88 3.97
N LYS A 14 -14.57 -32.62 3.38
CA LYS A 14 -14.90 -32.54 1.94
C LYS A 14 -15.47 -31.16 1.57
N GLN A 15 -16.40 -30.62 2.35
CA GLN A 15 -16.96 -29.28 2.11
C GLN A 15 -15.88 -28.19 2.18
N ILE A 16 -14.98 -28.23 3.17
CA ILE A 16 -13.88 -27.27 3.31
C ILE A 16 -12.93 -27.35 2.10
N LYS A 17 -12.60 -28.55 1.62
CA LYS A 17 -11.77 -28.72 0.42
C LYS A 17 -12.42 -28.08 -0.81
N VAL A 18 -13.70 -28.36 -1.03
CA VAL A 18 -14.47 -27.78 -2.14
C VAL A 18 -14.51 -26.25 -2.05
N GLN A 19 -14.74 -25.70 -0.86
CA GLN A 19 -14.73 -24.24 -0.64
C GLN A 19 -13.37 -23.63 -0.97
N LYS A 20 -12.27 -24.24 -0.51
CA LYS A 20 -10.90 -23.78 -0.81
C LYS A 20 -10.60 -23.84 -2.30
N GLU A 21 -10.97 -24.93 -2.97
CA GLU A 21 -10.78 -25.07 -4.41
C GLU A 21 -11.57 -24.02 -5.20
N MET A 22 -12.82 -23.78 -4.82
CA MET A 22 -13.67 -22.75 -5.43
C MET A 22 -13.07 -21.36 -5.24
N ALA A 23 -12.63 -21.02 -4.03
CA ALA A 23 -11.99 -19.73 -3.73
C ALA A 23 -10.70 -19.53 -4.54
N MET A 24 -9.87 -20.57 -4.67
CA MET A 24 -8.65 -20.51 -5.47
C MET A 24 -8.94 -20.35 -6.96
N LYS A 25 -9.94 -21.08 -7.49
CA LYS A 25 -10.36 -20.94 -8.89
C LYS A 25 -10.94 -19.56 -9.17
N GLN A 26 -11.77 -19.02 -8.29
CA GLN A 26 -12.30 -17.66 -8.42
C GLN A 26 -11.17 -16.61 -8.42
N ARG A 27 -10.19 -16.74 -7.53
CA ARG A 27 -9.01 -15.85 -7.51
C ARG A 27 -8.22 -15.93 -8.81
N GLN A 28 -7.96 -17.13 -9.32
CA GLN A 28 -7.27 -17.33 -10.59
C GLN A 28 -8.03 -16.71 -11.76
N LEU A 29 -9.36 -16.89 -11.81
CA LEU A 29 -10.22 -16.29 -12.82
C LEU A 29 -10.21 -14.76 -12.73
N GLN A 30 -10.30 -14.18 -11.53
CA GLN A 30 -10.22 -12.73 -11.34
C GLN A 30 -8.88 -12.17 -11.83
N MET A 31 -7.77 -12.82 -11.50
CA MET A 31 -6.44 -12.43 -11.99
C MET A 31 -6.34 -12.55 -13.51
N ALA A 32 -6.78 -13.67 -14.08
CA ALA A 32 -6.78 -13.88 -15.52
C ALA A 32 -7.65 -12.86 -16.26
N ALA A 33 -8.83 -12.54 -15.74
CA ALA A 33 -9.72 -11.53 -16.31
C ALA A 33 -9.10 -10.14 -16.27
N GLN A 34 -8.44 -9.75 -15.16
CA GLN A 34 -7.73 -8.47 -15.07
C GLN A 34 -6.62 -8.35 -16.11
N VAL A 35 -5.81 -9.40 -16.29
CA VAL A 35 -4.75 -9.43 -17.31
C VAL A 35 -5.32 -9.41 -18.72
N ALA A 36 -6.36 -10.20 -19.00
CA ALA A 36 -7.02 -10.24 -20.29
C ALA A 36 -7.63 -8.88 -20.67
N MET A 37 -8.36 -8.26 -19.73
CA MET A 37 -8.93 -6.92 -19.92
C MET A 37 -7.83 -5.88 -20.12
N GLY A 38 -6.73 -5.98 -19.37
CA GLY A 38 -5.58 -5.11 -19.53
C GLY A 38 -4.94 -5.22 -20.92
N ARG A 39 -4.76 -6.45 -21.44
CA ARG A 39 -4.22 -6.68 -22.79
C ARG A 39 -5.09 -6.06 -23.88
N GLU A 40 -6.40 -6.18 -23.76
CA GLU A 40 -7.32 -5.58 -24.72
C GLU A 40 -7.27 -4.05 -24.66
N ARG A 41 -7.26 -3.46 -23.46
CA ARG A 41 -7.09 -2.00 -23.28
C ARG A 41 -5.78 -1.48 -23.88
N PHE A 42 -4.68 -2.24 -23.69
CA PHE A 42 -3.38 -1.88 -24.24
C PHE A 42 -3.38 -1.81 -25.77
N ARG A 43 -4.12 -2.70 -26.45
CA ARG A 43 -4.27 -2.64 -27.92
C ARG A 43 -4.94 -1.35 -28.37
N TYR A 44 -6.02 -0.94 -27.71
CA TYR A 44 -6.68 0.33 -28.02
C TYR A 44 -5.79 1.54 -27.71
N GLN A 45 -5.04 1.48 -26.59
CA GLN A 45 -4.11 2.54 -26.20
C GLN A 45 -2.94 2.66 -27.19
N LEU A 46 -2.41 1.55 -27.71
CA LEU A 46 -1.42 1.55 -28.79
C LEU A 46 -1.98 2.13 -30.08
N GLY A 47 -3.25 1.83 -30.42
CA GLY A 47 -3.93 2.43 -31.57
C GLY A 47 -3.92 3.96 -31.48
N PHE A 48 -4.35 4.51 -30.34
CA PHE A 48 -4.30 5.96 -30.10
C PHE A 48 -2.87 6.52 -30.13
N TYR A 49 -1.92 5.82 -29.51
CA TYR A 49 -0.52 6.24 -29.52
C TYR A 49 0.07 6.29 -30.94
N SER A 50 -0.29 5.35 -31.83
CA SER A 50 0.18 5.35 -33.22
C SER A 50 -0.30 6.59 -34.00
N VAL A 51 -1.50 7.08 -33.70
CA VAL A 51 -2.04 8.32 -34.28
C VAL A 51 -1.28 9.53 -33.74
N LEU A 52 -1.01 9.59 -32.44
CA LEU A 52 -0.16 10.64 -31.86
C LEU A 52 1.26 10.61 -32.43
N LEU A 53 1.81 9.40 -32.63
CA LEU A 53 3.14 9.18 -33.17
C LEU A 53 3.30 9.74 -34.59
N THR A 54 2.23 9.81 -35.38
CA THR A 54 2.25 10.40 -36.73
C THR A 54 1.89 11.89 -36.71
N ILE A 55 0.85 12.31 -35.98
CA ILE A 55 0.37 13.70 -35.98
C ILE A 55 1.36 14.67 -35.31
N LEU A 56 1.93 14.30 -34.16
CA LEU A 56 2.81 15.21 -33.40
C LEU A 56 4.10 15.56 -34.16
N PRO A 57 4.82 14.62 -34.81
CA PRO A 57 5.98 14.98 -35.64
C PRO A 57 5.60 15.87 -36.82
N ILE A 58 4.52 15.54 -37.55
CA ILE A 58 4.06 16.35 -38.69
C ILE A 58 3.80 17.79 -38.23
N GLY A 59 3.09 17.99 -37.12
CA GLY A 59 2.82 19.32 -36.60
C GLY A 59 4.05 20.02 -36.01
N ALA A 60 5.02 19.29 -35.45
CA ALA A 60 6.27 19.85 -34.96
C ALA A 60 7.14 20.38 -36.13
N PHE A 61 7.15 19.67 -37.26
CA PHE A 61 7.80 20.15 -38.49
C PHE A 61 7.08 21.36 -39.08
N ALA A 62 5.75 21.34 -39.14
CA ALA A 62 4.95 22.45 -39.67
C ALA A 62 5.09 23.74 -38.83
N THR A 63 5.12 23.62 -37.50
CA THR A 63 5.22 24.76 -36.57
C THR A 63 6.65 25.14 -36.22
N LYS A 64 7.65 24.37 -36.68
CA LYS A 64 9.08 24.49 -36.31
C LYS A 64 9.35 24.51 -34.80
N ASN A 65 8.43 23.95 -34.01
CA ASN A 65 8.49 23.95 -32.55
C ASN A 65 8.69 22.52 -32.03
N PRO A 66 9.94 22.10 -31.72
CA PRO A 66 10.22 20.73 -31.27
C PRO A 66 9.60 20.42 -29.90
N LYS A 67 9.22 21.44 -29.12
CA LYS A 67 8.51 21.30 -27.84
C LYS A 67 7.18 20.56 -27.97
N MET A 68 6.58 20.52 -29.16
CA MET A 68 5.33 19.80 -29.40
C MET A 68 5.48 18.28 -29.23
N LEU A 69 6.70 17.75 -29.27
CA LEU A 69 7.00 16.34 -29.01
C LEU A 69 7.13 16.02 -27.52
N PHE A 70 7.18 17.02 -26.63
CA PHE A 70 7.28 16.82 -25.20
C PHE A 70 6.29 15.80 -24.60
N PRO A 71 4.97 15.82 -24.96
CA PRO A 71 4.03 14.82 -24.44
C PRO A 71 4.35 13.37 -24.85
N MET A 72 5.17 13.13 -25.88
CA MET A 72 5.54 11.76 -26.25
C MET A 72 6.34 11.05 -25.16
N LEU A 73 7.23 11.76 -24.45
CA LEU A 73 8.06 11.14 -23.41
C LEU A 73 7.24 10.51 -22.27
N PRO A 74 6.35 11.23 -21.57
CA PRO A 74 5.56 10.65 -20.50
C PRO A 74 4.61 9.56 -21.02
N ILE A 75 4.03 9.74 -22.22
CA ILE A 75 3.12 8.74 -22.80
C ILE A 75 3.86 7.45 -23.16
N SER A 76 5.07 7.56 -23.74
CA SER A 76 5.91 6.40 -24.08
C SER A 76 6.29 5.60 -22.85
N PHE A 77 6.63 6.31 -21.75
CA PHE A 77 6.97 5.67 -20.48
C PHE A 77 5.79 4.86 -19.91
N ILE A 78 4.58 5.42 -19.94
CA ILE A 78 3.37 4.72 -19.49
C ILE A 78 3.10 3.47 -20.34
N ILE A 79 3.28 3.54 -21.66
CA ILE A 79 3.07 2.40 -22.56
C ILE A 79 4.10 1.30 -22.28
N ALA A 80 5.37 1.65 -22.11
CA ALA A 80 6.42 0.69 -21.77
C ALA A 80 6.14 0.00 -20.43
N PHE A 81 5.68 0.76 -19.42
CA PHE A 81 5.27 0.20 -18.13
C PHE A 81 4.08 -0.75 -18.27
N GLN A 82 3.03 -0.37 -19.00
CA GLN A 82 1.86 -1.23 -19.23
C GLN A 82 2.25 -2.50 -20.00
N TYR A 83 3.20 -2.40 -20.93
CA TYR A 83 3.70 -3.56 -21.66
C TYR A 83 4.38 -4.59 -20.72
N ASP A 84 5.29 -4.15 -19.84
CA ASP A 84 5.93 -5.04 -18.86
C ASP A 84 4.91 -5.61 -17.85
N MET A 85 3.89 -4.83 -17.48
CA MET A 85 2.81 -5.30 -16.62
C MET A 85 2.00 -6.44 -17.26
N LEU A 86 1.62 -6.32 -18.53
CA LEU A 86 0.63 -7.20 -19.19
C LEU A 86 1.23 -8.41 -19.91
N TYR A 87 2.47 -8.25 -20.40
CA TYR A 87 3.20 -9.26 -21.16
C TYR A 87 4.47 -9.73 -20.46
N GLY A 88 5.04 -8.90 -19.60
CA GLY A 88 6.26 -9.22 -18.86
C GLY A 88 6.01 -10.08 -17.61
N ASN A 89 7.06 -10.19 -16.79
CA ASN A 89 7.04 -10.99 -15.57
C ASN A 89 6.70 -10.18 -14.31
N MET A 90 6.20 -8.94 -14.46
CA MET A 90 5.90 -8.05 -13.34
C MET A 90 4.95 -8.69 -12.31
N HIS A 91 3.93 -9.43 -12.77
CA HIS A 91 3.01 -10.15 -11.88
C HIS A 91 3.73 -11.18 -11.00
N ILE A 92 4.71 -11.90 -11.54
CA ILE A 92 5.48 -12.90 -10.78
C ILE A 92 6.38 -12.20 -9.76
N ARG A 93 7.04 -11.11 -10.16
CA ARG A 93 7.87 -10.29 -9.25
C ARG A 93 7.03 -9.74 -8.11
N MET A 94 5.84 -9.24 -8.40
CA MET A 94 4.89 -8.74 -7.41
C MET A 94 4.42 -9.84 -6.46
N GLN A 95 4.11 -11.04 -6.94
CA GLN A 95 3.73 -12.15 -6.06
C GLN A 95 4.88 -12.54 -5.12
N ARG A 96 6.12 -12.53 -5.60
CA ARG A 96 7.31 -12.76 -4.76
C ARG A 96 7.46 -11.69 -3.70
N GLU A 97 7.28 -10.42 -4.08
CA GLU A 97 7.36 -9.29 -3.15
C GLU A 97 6.26 -9.36 -2.09
N ILE A 98 5.02 -9.65 -2.49
CA ILE A 98 3.90 -9.85 -1.56
C ILE A 98 4.22 -10.96 -0.56
N ALA A 99 4.77 -12.09 -1.02
CA ALA A 99 5.15 -13.18 -0.12
C ALA A 99 6.23 -12.75 0.88
N SER A 100 7.24 -11.98 0.43
CA SER A 100 8.26 -11.40 1.30
C SER A 100 7.66 -10.43 2.32
N LEU A 101 6.80 -9.51 1.89
CA LEU A 101 6.17 -8.50 2.74
C LEU A 101 5.27 -9.12 3.81
N ILE A 102 4.48 -10.14 3.46
CA ILE A 102 3.63 -10.85 4.44
C ILE A 102 4.46 -11.55 5.51
N GLN A 103 5.64 -12.08 5.14
CA GLN A 103 6.51 -12.80 6.07
C GLN A 103 7.38 -11.87 6.92
N ASN A 104 7.93 -10.81 6.32
CA ASN A 104 8.96 -9.98 6.92
C ASN A 104 8.41 -8.67 7.51
N GLU A 105 7.32 -8.13 6.95
CA GLU A 105 6.75 -6.84 7.35
C GLU A 105 5.20 -6.90 7.51
N PRO A 106 4.65 -7.86 8.28
CA PRO A 106 3.20 -8.00 8.48
C PRO A 106 2.54 -6.75 9.07
N GLU A 107 3.29 -5.91 9.78
CA GLU A 107 2.79 -4.69 10.43
C GLU A 107 2.19 -3.67 9.47
N ARG A 108 2.58 -3.67 8.20
CA ARG A 108 2.01 -2.78 7.18
C ARG A 108 0.56 -3.06 6.87
N PHE A 109 0.12 -4.29 7.13
CA PHE A 109 -1.22 -4.77 6.80
C PHE A 109 -2.12 -4.84 8.03
N PHE A 110 -1.62 -4.39 9.19
CA PHE A 110 -2.39 -4.33 10.42
C PHE A 110 -3.56 -3.37 10.26
N MET A 111 -4.73 -3.79 10.74
CA MET A 111 -5.88 -2.91 10.75
C MET A 111 -5.63 -1.74 11.71
N PRO A 112 -6.18 -0.54 11.40
CA PRO A 112 -6.05 0.60 12.30
C PRO A 112 -6.68 0.29 13.67
N ALA A 113 -6.03 0.77 14.73
CA ALA A 113 -6.57 0.66 16.09
C ALA A 113 -7.95 1.35 16.17
N GLY A 114 -8.91 0.70 16.83
CA GLY A 114 -10.26 1.25 16.96
C GLY A 114 -11.17 1.02 15.74
N ASN A 115 -10.85 0.07 14.86
CA ASN A 115 -11.70 -0.30 13.72
C ASN A 115 -13.11 -0.82 14.11
N GLY A 116 -13.34 -1.16 15.38
CA GLY A 116 -14.61 -1.69 15.89
C GLY A 116 -14.98 -3.09 15.41
N LEU A 117 -14.13 -3.73 14.59
CA LEU A 117 -14.39 -5.05 14.01
C LEU A 117 -13.74 -6.17 14.84
N VAL A 118 -12.50 -5.98 15.26
CA VAL A 118 -11.67 -7.01 15.90
C VAL A 118 -10.73 -6.34 16.90
N THR A 119 -10.54 -6.95 18.08
CA THR A 119 -9.54 -6.46 19.04
C THR A 119 -8.13 -6.67 18.49
N HIS A 120 -7.16 -5.84 18.89
CA HIS A 120 -5.78 -5.96 18.36
C HIS A 120 -5.19 -7.35 18.60
N GLN A 121 -5.47 -7.95 19.76
CA GLN A 121 -5.00 -9.29 20.11
C GLN A 121 -5.64 -10.38 19.24
N GLU A 122 -6.96 -10.34 19.06
CA GLU A 122 -7.70 -11.28 18.21
C GLU A 122 -7.24 -11.20 16.75
N TYR A 123 -6.88 -10.02 16.28
CA TYR A 123 -6.31 -9.85 14.95
C TYR A 123 -4.91 -10.49 14.81
N LEU A 124 -4.03 -10.32 15.81
CA LEU A 124 -2.70 -10.96 15.82
C LEU A 124 -2.80 -12.49 15.78
N ASP A 125 -3.79 -13.04 16.49
CA ASP A 125 -4.09 -14.48 16.49
C ASP A 125 -4.56 -14.96 15.10
N ILE A 126 -5.39 -14.17 14.40
CA ILE A 126 -5.86 -14.47 13.04
C ILE A 126 -4.71 -14.45 12.03
N VAL A 127 -3.84 -13.44 12.10
CA VAL A 127 -2.70 -13.27 11.20
C VAL A 127 -1.54 -14.21 11.55
N LYS A 128 -1.61 -14.87 12.72
CA LYS A 128 -0.61 -15.80 13.25
C LYS A 128 0.78 -15.17 13.38
N VAL A 129 0.80 -13.89 13.77
CA VAL A 129 2.07 -13.21 14.07
C VAL A 129 2.57 -13.74 15.42
N PRO A 130 3.84 -14.14 15.55
CA PRO A 130 4.41 -14.55 16.82
C PRO A 130 4.22 -13.46 17.89
N SER A 131 3.90 -13.86 19.12
CA SER A 131 3.67 -12.91 20.23
C SER A 131 4.90 -12.07 20.59
N ASP A 132 6.08 -12.52 20.19
CA ASP A 132 7.37 -11.85 20.37
C ASP A 132 7.81 -11.01 19.16
N TYR A 133 6.98 -10.91 18.12
CA TYR A 133 7.27 -10.12 16.93
C TYR A 133 7.40 -8.63 17.26
N LYS A 134 8.54 -8.04 16.89
CA LYS A 134 8.78 -6.59 16.98
C LYS A 134 8.63 -5.97 15.59
N PRO A 135 7.79 -4.94 15.41
CA PRO A 135 7.62 -4.29 14.11
C PRO A 135 8.94 -3.67 13.66
N GLN A 136 9.31 -3.92 12.39
CA GLN A 136 10.50 -3.33 11.78
C GLN A 136 10.24 -1.87 11.36
N ILE A 137 8.97 -1.54 11.12
CA ILE A 137 8.50 -0.22 10.69
C ILE A 137 7.61 0.36 11.77
N THR A 138 8.08 1.42 12.41
CA THR A 138 7.31 2.17 13.42
C THR A 138 6.90 3.53 12.87
N LEU A 139 5.97 4.20 13.57
CA LEU A 139 5.63 5.60 13.28
C LEU A 139 6.84 6.53 13.36
N GLU A 140 7.93 6.12 14.00
CA GLU A 140 9.19 6.87 14.07
C GLU A 140 10.13 6.60 12.89
N SER A 141 9.80 5.64 12.02
CA SER A 141 10.58 5.37 10.81
C SER A 141 10.24 6.40 9.71
N THR A 142 11.27 7.05 9.18
CA THR A 142 11.14 8.18 8.23
C THR A 142 10.68 7.73 6.85
N PHE A 143 11.16 6.58 6.43
CA PHE A 143 10.74 5.83 5.26
C PHE A 143 10.99 4.37 5.62
N GLY A 144 9.99 3.50 5.45
CA GLY A 144 10.12 2.08 5.82
C GLY A 144 11.48 1.52 5.39
N HIS A 145 12.20 0.96 6.37
CA HIS A 145 13.61 0.57 6.37
C HIS A 145 14.67 1.71 6.47
N HIS A 146 15.48 1.57 7.52
CA HIS A 146 16.59 2.40 8.01
C HIS A 146 16.24 3.56 8.97
N GLY A 147 16.81 3.47 10.18
CA GLY A 147 16.65 4.39 11.31
C GLY A 147 17.25 5.78 11.08
N GLY A 148 16.69 6.54 10.15
CA GLY A 148 16.77 8.00 10.14
C GLY A 148 15.62 8.62 10.94
N GLU A 149 15.86 9.75 11.60
CA GLU A 149 14.89 10.47 12.45
C GLU A 149 13.69 11.01 11.68
N ASN A 150 12.47 10.69 12.14
CA ASN A 150 11.23 11.08 11.46
C ASN A 150 10.98 12.61 11.48
N PRO A 151 10.90 13.28 10.32
CA PRO A 151 10.71 14.72 10.22
C PRO A 151 9.34 15.19 10.75
N TYR A 152 8.30 14.36 10.70
CA TYR A 152 6.99 14.67 11.31
C TYR A 152 7.05 14.61 12.84
N LEU A 153 7.89 13.73 13.38
CA LEU A 153 8.10 13.57 14.82
C LEU A 153 8.94 14.73 15.38
N ILE A 154 9.95 15.19 14.63
CA ILE A 154 10.70 16.41 14.96
C ILE A 154 9.78 17.65 14.96
N ALA A 155 8.88 17.77 13.98
CA ALA A 155 7.94 18.89 13.89
C ALA A 155 6.96 18.91 15.07
N THR A 156 6.42 17.76 15.45
CA THR A 156 5.51 17.64 16.59
C THR A 156 6.22 17.86 17.93
N MET A 157 7.44 17.32 18.12
CA MET A 157 8.26 17.58 19.30
C MET A 157 8.65 19.06 19.44
N ARG A 158 8.96 19.74 18.34
CA ARG A 158 9.25 21.19 18.35
C ARG A 158 8.03 22.00 18.77
N ASN A 159 6.85 21.62 18.30
CA ASN A 159 5.59 22.26 18.67
C ASN A 159 5.20 21.97 20.13
N ALA A 160 5.46 20.76 20.62
CA ALA A 160 5.24 20.40 22.02
C ALA A 160 6.16 21.18 22.97
N LYS A 161 7.47 21.25 22.67
CA LYS A 161 8.43 22.06 23.45
C LYS A 161 8.09 23.55 23.46
N ARG A 162 7.57 24.07 22.35
CA ARG A 162 7.11 25.47 22.28
C ARG A 162 5.90 25.72 23.19
N LYS A 163 4.93 24.80 23.21
CA LYS A 163 3.78 24.90 24.12
C LYS A 163 4.18 24.78 25.59
N GLU A 164 5.14 23.91 25.92
CA GLU A 164 5.69 23.80 27.28
C GLU A 164 6.39 25.09 27.71
N ALA A 165 7.18 25.70 26.82
CA ALA A 165 7.83 26.98 27.09
C ALA A 165 6.82 28.13 27.27
N GLU A 166 5.74 28.16 26.47
CA GLU A 166 4.65 29.13 26.61
C GLU A 166 3.91 28.95 27.95
N MET A 167 3.67 27.70 28.39
CA MET A 167 3.06 27.42 29.69
C MET A 167 3.96 27.82 30.87
N GLN A 168 5.28 27.59 30.77
CA GLN A 168 6.23 28.01 31.81
C GLN A 168 6.35 29.54 31.90
N ALA A 169 6.28 30.25 30.77
CA ALA A 169 6.26 31.72 30.74
C ALA A 169 4.96 32.29 31.35
N LEU A 170 3.84 31.61 31.16
CA LEU A 170 2.57 31.99 31.81
C LEU A 170 2.63 31.73 33.32
N GLN A 171 3.23 30.63 33.77
CA GLN A 171 3.39 30.36 35.20
C GLN A 171 4.33 31.36 35.88
N SER A 172 5.45 31.74 35.23
CA SER A 172 6.38 32.71 35.80
C SER A 172 5.81 34.14 35.84
N SER A 173 4.99 34.52 34.85
CA SER A 173 4.29 35.82 34.87
C SER A 173 3.16 35.88 35.90
N LEU A 174 2.45 34.77 36.15
CA LEU A 174 1.49 34.68 37.25
C LEU A 174 2.17 34.74 38.63
N GLN A 175 3.34 34.12 38.77
CA GLN A 175 4.11 34.19 40.00
C GLN A 175 4.64 35.61 40.27
N SER A 176 5.17 36.31 39.27
CA SER A 176 5.64 37.70 39.46
C SER A 176 4.51 38.70 39.73
N ALA A 177 3.32 38.48 39.15
CA ALA A 177 2.12 39.25 39.47
C ALA A 177 1.66 39.02 40.93
N ALA A 178 1.78 37.79 41.45
CA ALA A 178 1.43 37.48 42.83
C ALA A 178 2.42 38.10 43.85
N THR A 179 3.72 38.20 43.53
CA THR A 179 4.72 38.80 44.42
C THR A 179 4.66 40.34 44.44
N THR A 180 4.07 40.97 43.43
CA THR A 180 3.92 42.45 43.35
C THR A 180 2.68 42.95 44.11
N ALA A 181 1.79 42.02 44.52
CA ALA A 181 0.55 42.31 45.26
C ALA A 181 0.67 42.06 46.78
N GLN A 182 1.86 41.75 47.29
CA GLN A 182 2.20 41.70 48.72
C GLN A 182 3.08 42.88 49.09
#